data_AF-A0A0E2H8M1-F1
#
_entry.id   AF-A0A0E2H8M1-F1
#
_cell.length_a   1.000
_cell.length_b   1.000
_cell.length_c   1.000
_cell.angle_alpha   90.00
_cell.angle_beta   90.00
_cell.angle_gamma   90.00
#
_symmetry.space_group_name_H-M   'P 1'
#
loop_
_entity.id
_entity.type
_entity.pdbx_description
1 polymer ?
#
loop_
_entity_poly.entity_id
_entity_poly.type
_entity_poly.pdbx_seq_one_letter_code
_entity_poly.pdbx_strand_id
1 'polypeptide(L)' 'MENKELKTTEAQRKAIREYEKRNYRLNIVFPAGTKERIEGLGLNKTPSAFIRDTILTKLDELEKILK' A
#
# COMPACT_ATOMS: atom_id res chain seq x y z
N MET A 1 15.18 5.49 -36.13
CA MET A 1 14.41 5.29 -34.88
C MET A 1 15.17 5.99 -33.78
N GLU A 2 14.60 7.03 -33.20
CA GLU A 2 15.24 7.89 -32.21
C GLU A 2 15.56 7.07 -30.94
N ASN A 3 16.85 6.92 -30.62
CA ASN A 3 17.31 6.26 -29.39
C ASN A 3 16.93 7.16 -28.21
N LYS A 4 15.73 6.94 -27.65
CA LYS A 4 15.31 7.60 -26.42
C LYS A 4 16.18 7.06 -25.28
N GLU A 5 17.23 7.80 -24.94
CA GLU A 5 18.00 7.55 -23.72
C GLU A 5 17.04 7.61 -22.53
N LEU A 6 16.86 6.44 -21.91
CA LEU A 6 16.01 6.30 -20.75
C LEU A 6 16.73 6.95 -19.56
N LYS A 7 16.16 8.05 -19.04
CA LYS A 7 16.71 8.89 -17.95
C LYS A 7 17.03 8.12 -16.66
N THR A 8 16.51 6.91 -16.49
CA THR A 8 16.72 6.06 -15.30
C THR A 8 17.74 4.97 -15.59
N THR A 9 18.65 4.71 -14.64
CA THR A 9 19.67 3.66 -14.81
C THR A 9 19.04 2.27 -14.83
N GLU A 10 19.71 1.28 -15.41
CA GLU A 10 19.23 -0.11 -15.41
C GLU A 10 19.01 -0.65 -13.99
N ALA A 11 19.89 -0.29 -13.05
CA ALA A 11 19.75 -0.64 -11.65
C ALA A 11 18.47 -0.08 -11.03
N GLN A 12 18.14 1.19 -11.29
CA GLN A 12 16.88 1.79 -10.83
C GLN A 12 15.65 1.09 -11.42
N ARG A 13 15.67 0.76 -12.72
CA ARG A 13 14.57 0.04 -13.36
C ARG A 13 14.39 -1.36 -12.80
N LYS A 14 15.48 -2.08 -12.51
CA LYS A 14 15.43 -3.39 -11.86
C LYS A 14 14.85 -3.30 -10.45
N ALA A 15 15.29 -2.34 -9.64
CA ALA A 15 14.77 -2.11 -8.29
C ALA A 15 13.26 -1.79 -8.29
N ILE A 16 12.80 -0.94 -9.22
CA ILE A 16 11.37 -0.62 -9.38
C ILE A 16 10.57 -1.89 -9.72
N ARG A 17 11.04 -2.67 -10.71
CA ARG A 17 10.34 -3.92 -11.10
C ARG A 17 10.30 -4.94 -9.98
N GLU A 18 11.37 -5.08 -9.19
CA GLU A 18 11.39 -5.98 -8.03
C GLU A 18 10.44 -5.49 -6.92
N TYR A 19 10.37 -4.18 -6.69
CA TYR A 19 9.41 -3.58 -5.77
C TYR A 19 7.96 -3.83 -6.23
N GLU A 20 7.64 -3.61 -7.50
CA GLU A 20 6.31 -3.88 -8.07
C GLU A 20 5.91 -5.35 -7.99
N LYS A 21 6.85 -6.28 -8.19
CA LYS A 21 6.58 -7.73 -8.06
C LYS A 21 6.24 -8.16 -6.63
N ARG A 22 6.82 -7.49 -5.63
CA ARG A 22 6.62 -7.83 -4.20
C ARG A 22 5.46 -7.08 -3.57
N ASN A 23 5.01 -5.98 -4.17
CA ASN A 23 4.00 -5.11 -3.60
C ASN A 23 2.77 -5.04 -4.51
N TYR A 24 1.64 -5.50 -4.00
CA TYR A 24 0.35 -5.32 -4.64
C TYR A 24 -0.30 -3.99 -4.20
N ARG A 25 -0.72 -3.15 -5.16
CA ARG A 25 -1.48 -1.94 -4.87
C ARG A 25 -2.97 -2.23 -5.02
N LEU A 26 -3.71 -2.03 -3.94
CA LEU A 26 -5.16 -2.15 -3.90
C LEU A 26 -5.79 -0.75 -3.91
N ASN A 27 -6.60 -0.45 -4.94
CA ASN A 27 -7.38 0.78 -5.01
C ASN A 27 -8.80 0.50 -4.51
N ILE A 28 -9.20 1.16 -3.43
CA ILE A 28 -10.54 1.02 -2.82
C ILE A 28 -11.19 2.38 -2.61
N VAL A 29 -12.51 2.41 -2.66
CA VAL A 29 -13.31 3.60 -2.36
C VAL A 29 -13.91 3.42 -0.98
N PHE A 30 -13.71 4.43 -0.13
CA PHE A 30 -14.33 4.48 1.19
C PHE A 30 -15.57 5.40 1.19
N PRO A 31 -16.55 5.17 2.07
CA PRO A 31 -17.62 6.12 2.32
C PRO A 31 -17.09 7.52 2.65
N ALA A 32 -17.90 8.54 2.37
CA ALA A 32 -17.59 9.91 2.79
C ALA A 32 -17.46 9.98 4.31
N GLY A 33 -16.53 10.80 4.81
CA GLY A 33 -16.28 10.92 6.26
C GLY A 33 -15.29 9.91 6.83
N THR A 34 -14.88 8.88 6.07
CA THR A 34 -13.99 7.83 6.60
C THR A 34 -12.61 8.39 6.98
N LYS A 35 -12.07 9.33 6.20
CA LYS A 35 -10.76 9.93 6.49
C LYS A 35 -10.82 10.75 7.78
N GLU A 36 -11.84 11.59 7.92
CA GLU A 36 -12.08 12.44 9.07
C GLU A 36 -12.29 11.60 10.33
N ARG A 37 -13.00 10.46 10.20
CA ARG A 37 -13.15 9.50 11.30
C ARG A 37 -11.83 8.90 11.74
N ILE A 38 -10.92 8.57 10.82
CA ILE A 38 -9.60 8.02 11.15
C ILE A 38 -8.72 9.09 11.82
N GLU A 39 -8.69 10.29 11.26
CA GLU A 39 -7.90 11.41 11.80
C GLU A 39 -8.41 11.84 13.19
N GLY A 40 -9.74 11.80 13.40
CA GLY A 40 -10.38 12.08 14.68
C GLY A 40 -10.03 11.10 15.80
N LEU A 41 -9.45 9.93 15.50
CA LEU A 41 -8.95 9.01 16.52
C LEU A 41 -7.63 9.48 17.17
N GLY A 42 -6.99 10.53 16.64
CA GLY A 42 -5.74 11.07 17.20
C GLY A 42 -4.58 10.07 17.16
N LEU A 43 -4.63 9.11 16.23
CA LEU A 43 -3.58 8.10 16.09
C LEU A 43 -2.30 8.77 15.58
N ASN A 44 -1.16 8.39 16.15
CA ASN A 44 0.15 8.84 15.69
C ASN A 44 0.59 8.08 14.41
N LYS A 45 -0.33 7.94 13.46
CA LYS A 45 -0.21 7.18 12.21
C LYS A 45 -1.00 7.89 11.10
N THR A 46 -0.50 7.80 9.88
CA THR A 46 -1.26 8.27 8.71
C THR A 46 -2.48 7.37 8.46
N PRO A 47 -3.56 7.88 7.84
CA PRO A 47 -4.72 7.06 7.50
C PRO A 47 -4.36 5.81 6.68
N SER A 48 -3.42 5.92 5.74
CA SER A 48 -2.95 4.79 4.94
C SER A 48 -2.20 3.73 5.77
N ALA A 49 -1.40 4.16 6.76
CA ALA A 49 -0.72 3.23 7.67
C ALA A 49 -1.74 2.52 8.56
N PHE A 50 -2.70 3.26 9.12
CA PHE A 50 -3.80 2.70 9.90
C PHE A 50 -4.57 1.63 9.13
N ILE A 51 -5.05 1.95 7.91
CA ILE A 51 -5.81 1.02 7.08
C ILE A 51 -5.01 -0.26 6.78
N ARG A 52 -3.72 -0.12 6.44
CA ARG A 52 -2.85 -1.26 6.16
C ARG A 52 -2.72 -2.17 7.36
N ASP A 53 -2.40 -1.60 8.52
CA ASP A 53 -2.23 -2.34 9.76
C ASP A 53 -3.53 -3.06 10.15
N THR A 54 -4.67 -2.37 10.06
CA THR A 54 -5.99 -2.97 10.33
C THR A 54 -6.29 -4.17 9.43
N ILE A 55 -6.00 -4.07 8.13
CA ILE A 55 -6.21 -5.18 7.19
C ILE A 55 -5.31 -6.36 7.54
N LEU A 56 -4.02 -6.13 7.80
CA LEU A 56 -3.08 -7.20 8.14
C LEU A 56 -3.46 -7.89 9.44
N THR A 57 -3.75 -7.12 10.49
CA THR A 57 -4.24 -7.68 11.76
C THR A 57 -5.51 -8.51 11.57
N LYS A 58 -6.45 -8.03 10.74
CA LYS A 58 -7.69 -8.77 10.51
C LYS A 58 -7.48 -10.07 9.74
N LEU A 59 -6.56 -10.08 8.77
CA LEU A 59 -6.18 -11.30 8.06
C LEU A 59 -5.53 -12.30 9.02
N ASP A 60 -4.56 -11.87 9.83
CA ASP A 60 -3.90 -12.73 10.82
C ASP A 60 -4.89 -13.36 11.81
N GLU A 61 -5.92 -12.61 12.24
CA GLU A 61 -7.00 -13.13 13.08
C GLU A 61 -7.81 -14.22 12.36
N LEU A 62 -8.23 -13.95 11.12
CA LEU A 62 -9.08 -14.88 10.35
C LEU A 62 -8.32 -16.15 9.96
N GLU A 63 -7.04 -16.04 9.59
CA GLU A 63 -6.19 -17.18 9.27
C GLU A 63 -5.98 -18.12 10.46
N LYS A 64 -6.01 -17.59 11.69
CA LYS A 64 -5.97 -18.41 12.92
C LYS A 64 -7.28 -19.14 13.18
N ILE A 65 -8.41 -18.55 12.82
CA ILE A 65 -9.74 -19.13 13.05
C ILE A 65 -10.08 -20.18 11.98
N LEU A 66 -9.60 -19.98 10.75
CA LEU A 66 -9.88 -20.85 9.60
C LEU A 66 -8.92 -22.05 9.47
N LYS A 67 -7.92 -22.14 10.37
CA LYS A 67 -7.03 -23.30 10.50
C LYS A 67 -7.56 -24.28 11.53
#